data_AF-A0A948XP37-F1
#
_entry.id   AF-A0A948XP37-F1
#
_cell.length_a   1.000
_cell.length_b   1.000
_cell.length_c   1.000
_cell.angle_alpha   90.00
_cell.angle_beta   90.00
_cell.angle_gamma   90.00
#
_symmetry.space_group_name_H-M   'P 1'
#
loop_
_entity.id
_entity.type
_entity.pdbx_description
1 polymer ?
#
loop_
_entity_poly.entity_id
_entity_poly.type
_entity_poly.pdbx_seq_one_letter_code
_entity_poly.pdbx_strand_id
1 'polypeptide(L)' 'MTDVAASPPPAKASAFHELEVLWVRHWTDRLFSFAIARPEDFRFRS' A
#
# COMPACT_ATOMS: atom_id res chain seq x y z
N MET A 1 -3.80 -44.99 1.14
CA MET A 1 -4.61 -43.93 1.78
C MET A 1 -3.77 -42.67 1.70
N THR A 2 -4.03 -41.83 0.70
CA THR A 2 -3.16 -40.68 0.37
C THR A 2 -3.67 -39.47 1.13
N ASP A 3 -2.89 -39.00 2.09
CA ASP A 3 -3.17 -37.79 2.87
C ASP A 3 -2.93 -36.56 1.97
N VAL A 4 -4.01 -35.85 1.65
CA VAL A 4 -3.92 -34.55 0.97
C VAL A 4 -3.72 -33.50 2.05
N ALA A 5 -2.46 -33.14 2.28
CA ALA A 5 -2.13 -32.01 3.15
C ALA A 5 -2.76 -30.73 2.58
N ALA A 6 -3.74 -30.18 3.29
CA ALA A 6 -4.39 -28.93 2.93
C ALA A 6 -3.38 -27.77 3.04
N SER A 7 -3.34 -26.91 2.01
CA SER A 7 -2.48 -25.73 2.01
C SER A 7 -2.88 -24.77 3.14
N PRO A 8 -1.93 -24.14 3.85
CA PRO A 8 -2.24 -23.21 4.92
C PRO A 8 -3.07 -22.02 4.41
N PRO A 9 -3.96 -21.46 5.25
CA PRO A 9 -4.77 -20.32 4.86
C PRO A 9 -3.88 -19.11 4.50
N PRO A 10 -4.32 -18.27 3.56
CA PRO A 10 -3.55 -17.11 3.12
C PRO A 10 -3.26 -16.18 4.30
N ALA A 11 -2.05 -15.61 4.30
CA ALA A 11 -1.65 -14.64 5.30
C ALA A 11 -2.62 -13.45 5.30
N LYS A 12 -2.92 -12.93 6.50
CA LYS A 12 -3.74 -11.71 6.63
C LYS A 12 -3.04 -10.56 5.92
N ALA A 13 -3.83 -9.75 5.21
CA ALA A 13 -3.35 -8.53 4.60
C ALA A 13 -2.72 -7.61 5.67
N SER A 14 -1.65 -6.92 5.30
CA SER A 14 -1.01 -5.91 6.15
C SER A 14 -2.01 -4.81 6.52
N ALA A 15 -1.84 -4.23 7.71
CA ALA A 15 -2.60 -3.05 8.13
C ALA A 15 -2.20 -1.77 7.37
N PHE A 16 -1.09 -1.81 6.62
CA PHE A 16 -0.54 -0.66 5.91
C PHE A 16 -0.36 -0.95 4.42
N HIS A 17 -0.53 0.08 3.58
CA HIS A 17 -0.18 0.01 2.16
C HIS A 17 1.28 0.40 1.94
N GLU A 18 1.97 -0.32 1.08
CA GLU A 18 3.28 0.05 0.54
C GLU A 18 3.06 0.55 -0.88
N LEU A 19 3.38 1.82 -1.15
CA LEU A 19 3.00 2.51 -2.39
C LEU A 19 4.18 3.24 -3.02
N GLU A 20 4.17 3.28 -4.35
CA GLU A 20 5.15 4.01 -5.13
C GLU A 20 4.94 5.53 -5.01
N VAL A 21 6.02 6.28 -4.87
CA VAL A 21 6.02 7.75 -4.97
C VAL A 21 6.08 8.15 -6.44
N LEU A 22 5.04 8.86 -6.91
CA LEU A 22 4.90 9.24 -8.31
C LEU A 22 5.67 10.52 -8.65
N TRP A 23 5.69 11.50 -7.74
CA TRP A 23 6.45 12.73 -7.91
C TRP A 23 6.75 13.39 -6.57
N VAL A 24 7.78 14.22 -6.58
CA VAL A 24 8.19 15.07 -5.46
C VAL A 24 8.39 16.50 -5.97
N ARG A 25 7.89 17.48 -5.21
CA ARG A 25 8.06 18.91 -5.47
C ARG A 25 8.57 19.60 -4.22
N HIS A 26 9.74 20.20 -4.32
CA HIS A 26 10.28 21.08 -3.28
C HIS A 26 9.79 22.52 -3.49
N TRP A 27 9.39 23.17 -2.40
CA TRP A 27 8.93 24.56 -2.40
C TRP A 27 9.97 25.47 -1.76
N THR A 28 10.52 25.03 -0.63
CA THR A 28 11.63 25.67 0.07
C THR A 28 12.58 24.60 0.59
N ASP A 29 13.66 25.01 1.25
CA ASP A 29 14.60 24.10 1.91
C ASP A 29 13.96 23.26 3.04
N ARG A 30 12.74 23.61 3.48
CA ARG A 30 12.04 22.95 4.59
C ARG A 30 10.67 22.38 4.23
N LEU A 31 10.14 22.68 3.05
CA LEU A 31 8.79 22.28 2.65
C LEU A 31 8.80 21.63 1.26
N PHE A 32 8.15 20.48 1.18
CA PHE A 32 7.94 19.76 -0.07
C PHE A 32 6.56 19.09 -0.06
N SER A 33 6.09 18.73 -1.25
CA SER A 33 4.92 17.91 -1.46
C SER A 33 5.30 16.69 -2.29
N PHE A 34 4.56 15.61 -2.15
CA PHE A 34 4.72 14.42 -2.97
C PHE A 34 3.35 13.79 -3.23
N ALA A 35 3.24 13.02 -4.30
CA ALA A 35 2.10 12.15 -4.54
C ALA A 35 2.54 10.70 -4.58
N ILE A 36 1.63 9.81 -4.21
CA ILE A 36 1.78 8.36 -4.24
C ILE A 36 0.74 7.75 -5.17
N ALA A 37 0.99 6.51 -5.59
CA ALA A 37 -0.03 5.69 -6.26
C ALA A 37 -1.27 5.58 -5.36
N ARG A 38 -2.46 5.74 -5.95
CA ARG A 38 -3.72 5.69 -5.20
C ARG A 38 -4.25 4.25 -5.17
N PRO A 39 -4.38 3.61 -3.99
CA PRO A 39 -5.10 2.35 -3.88
C PRO A 39 -6.58 2.54 -4.24
N GLU A 40 -7.15 1.57 -4.95
CA GLU A 40 -8.53 1.60 -5.45
C GLU A 40 -9.59 1.62 -4.33
N ASP A 41 -9.25 1.02 -3.19
CA ASP A 41 -10.05 0.90 -1.98
C ASP A 41 -9.86 2.08 -1.01
N PHE A 42 -8.83 2.90 -1.19
CA PHE A 42 -8.52 4.03 -0.31
C PHE A 42 -9.39 5.27 -0.63
N ARG A 43 -10.57 5.32 0.00
CA ARG A 43 -11.56 6.41 -0.14
C ARG A 43 -11.67 7.24 1.14
N PHE A 44 -11.65 8.56 1.01
CA PHE A 44 -11.81 9.52 2.12
C PHE A 44 -12.62 10.74 1.67
N ARG A 45 -13.13 11.53 2.63
CA ARG A 45 -13.79 12.81 2.35
C ARG A 45 -12.80 13.96 2.54
N SER A 46 -12.95 14.98 1.69
CA SER A 46 -12.18 16.23 1.71
C SER A 46 -12.55 17.14 2.86
#